data_AF-A0A8J5KVU6-F1
#
_entry.id   AF-A0A8J5KVU6-F1
#
_cell.length_a   1.000
_cell.length_b   1.000
_cell.length_c   1.000
_cell.angle_alpha   90.00
_cell.angle_beta   90.00
_cell.angle_gamma   90.00
#
_symmetry.space_group_name_H-M   'P 1'
#
loop_
_entity.id
_entity.type
_entity.pdbx_description
1 polymer ?
#
loop_
_entity_poly.entity_id
_entity_poly.type
_entity_poly.pdbx_seq_one_letter_code
_entity_poly.pdbx_strand_id
1 'polypeptide(L)'
;MADKAMADENGKQTERETTLSRLFKSKMAAQLLISLRLAALVATSTAAGLMAFNKETITVTVAVVGTKPILQSFTAAFQQTPAFVYFVVVNAIASLYNLLAMLLGPYLKNRGRDVLVHLSDMAVFALVATGAAAAASMAELGKNGNKYARWNPICDRFEAFCIRGGVALVAAFVGAVLLLVMNAFTAISLMCKSVASNN
;
A
#
# COMPACT_ATOMS: atom_id res chain seq x y z
N MET A 1 6.59 -41.45 47.60
CA MET A 1 7.60 -41.03 46.59
C MET A 1 7.02 -40.98 45.18
N ALA A 2 6.15 -41.91 44.77
CA ALA A 2 5.49 -41.89 43.45
C ALA A 2 4.62 -40.63 43.19
N ASP A 3 3.93 -40.13 44.21
CA ASP A 3 3.01 -38.98 44.10
C ASP A 3 3.72 -37.67 43.70
N LYS A 4 4.94 -37.43 44.22
CA LYS A 4 5.77 -36.28 43.85
C LYS A 4 6.34 -36.38 42.44
N ALA A 5 6.61 -37.59 41.95
CA ALA A 5 7.11 -37.80 40.59
C ALA A 5 5.99 -37.57 39.54
N MET A 6 4.76 -37.99 39.85
CA MET A 6 3.59 -37.76 38.99
C MET A 6 3.22 -36.26 38.90
N ALA A 7 3.38 -35.50 39.98
CA ALA A 7 3.14 -34.05 39.98
C ALA A 7 4.17 -33.25 39.14
N ASP A 8 5.44 -33.67 39.13
CA ASP A 8 6.51 -33.03 38.34
C ASP A 8 6.34 -33.28 36.83
N GLU A 9 5.92 -34.49 36.43
CA GLU A 9 5.67 -34.83 35.03
C GLU A 9 4.47 -34.05 34.44
N ASN A 10 3.39 -33.90 35.22
CA ASN A 10 2.22 -33.11 34.82
C ASN A 10 2.55 -31.62 34.67
N GLY A 11 3.41 -31.07 35.54
CA GLY A 11 3.87 -29.68 35.43
C GLY A 11 4.68 -29.44 34.15
N LYS A 12 5.58 -30.36 33.79
CA LYS A 12 6.41 -30.30 32.58
C LYS A 12 5.60 -30.42 31.29
N GLN A 13 4.60 -31.28 31.26
CA GLN A 13 3.70 -31.41 30.11
C GLN A 13 2.87 -30.13 29.90
N THR A 14 2.36 -29.55 30.98
CA THR A 14 1.57 -28.31 30.94
C THR A 14 2.41 -27.12 30.44
N GLU A 15 3.67 -27.00 30.89
CA GLU A 15 4.61 -25.97 30.44
C GLU A 15 5.01 -26.14 28.96
N ARG A 16 5.15 -27.38 28.50
CA ARG A 16 5.46 -27.69 27.09
C ARG A 16 4.29 -27.36 26.16
N GLU A 17 3.04 -27.67 26.53
CA GLU A 17 1.85 -27.30 25.74
C GLU A 17 1.62 -25.77 25.69
N THR A 18 1.84 -25.06 26.79
CA THR A 18 1.75 -23.58 26.80
C THR A 18 2.88 -22.93 26.00
N THR A 19 4.09 -23.48 26.01
CA THR A 19 5.21 -22.98 25.22
C THR A 19 5.01 -23.24 23.72
N LEU A 20 4.53 -24.42 23.37
CA LEU A 20 4.23 -24.82 21.99
C LEU A 20 3.09 -23.97 21.41
N SER A 21 1.99 -23.76 22.15
CA SER A 21 0.89 -22.89 21.72
C SER A 21 1.32 -21.42 21.55
N ARG A 22 2.17 -20.88 22.45
CA ARG A 22 2.77 -19.53 22.30
C ARG A 22 3.67 -19.43 21.07
N LEU A 23 4.49 -20.46 20.81
CA LEU A 23 5.34 -20.54 19.62
C LEU A 23 4.52 -20.60 18.33
N PHE A 24 3.47 -21.41 18.29
CA PHE A 24 2.56 -21.49 17.14
C PHE A 24 1.85 -20.15 16.90
N LYS A 25 1.37 -19.49 17.95
CA LYS A 25 0.71 -18.17 17.84
C LYS A 25 1.68 -17.08 17.35
N SER A 26 2.92 -17.10 17.84
CA SER A 26 4.01 -16.21 17.39
C SER A 26 4.38 -16.44 15.93
N LYS A 27 4.59 -17.70 15.52
CA LYS A 27 4.88 -18.06 14.12
C LYS A 27 3.73 -17.69 13.19
N MET A 28 2.48 -17.93 13.59
CA MET A 28 1.29 -17.55 12.81
C MET A 28 1.18 -16.03 12.65
N ALA A 29 1.42 -15.25 13.72
CA ALA A 29 1.42 -13.79 13.64
C ALA A 29 2.55 -13.26 12.74
N ALA A 30 3.76 -13.81 12.85
CA ALA A 30 4.88 -13.44 11.99
C ALA A 30 4.60 -13.78 10.51
N GLN A 31 4.04 -14.97 10.25
CA GLN A 31 3.66 -15.40 8.90
C GLN A 31 2.56 -14.50 8.31
N LEU A 32 1.56 -14.13 9.12
CA LEU A 32 0.52 -13.20 8.72
C LEU A 32 1.11 -11.84 8.33
N LEU A 33 2.01 -11.27 9.14
CA LEU A 33 2.67 -10.00 8.84
C LEU A 33 3.50 -10.06 7.55
N ILE A 34 4.21 -11.17 7.32
CA ILE A 34 4.97 -11.38 6.08
C ILE A 34 4.03 -11.46 4.87
N SER A 35 2.92 -12.21 4.98
CA SER A 35 1.93 -12.31 3.91
C SER A 35 1.29 -10.95 3.58
N LEU A 36 1.05 -10.13 4.60
CA LEU A 36 0.44 -8.82 4.46
C LEU A 36 1.41 -7.82 3.80
N ARG A 37 2.71 -7.90 4.12
CA ARG A 37 3.76 -7.13 3.41
C ARG A 37 3.88 -7.53 1.96
N LEU A 38 3.83 -8.83 1.66
CA LEU A 38 3.90 -9.32 0.29
C LEU A 38 2.68 -8.86 -0.52
N ALA A 39 1.48 -8.95 0.06
CA ALA A 39 0.25 -8.47 -0.57
C ALA A 39 0.30 -6.94 -0.81
N ALA A 40 0.77 -6.16 0.16
CA ALA A 40 0.94 -4.72 0.01
C ALA A 40 1.98 -4.35 -1.07
N LEU A 41 3.07 -5.12 -1.18
CA LEU A 41 4.08 -4.95 -2.22
C LEU A 41 3.51 -5.22 -3.62
N VAL A 42 2.73 -6.29 -3.79
CA VAL A 42 2.08 -6.59 -5.07
C VAL A 42 1.04 -5.53 -5.42
N ALA A 43 0.24 -5.08 -4.45
CA ALA A 43 -0.77 -4.04 -4.67
C ALA A 43 -0.14 -2.70 -5.11
N THR A 44 0.87 -2.23 -4.39
CA THR A 44 1.55 -0.95 -4.67
C THR A 44 2.36 -0.98 -5.97
N SER A 45 3.05 -2.09 -6.27
CA SER A 45 3.75 -2.27 -7.55
C SER A 45 2.79 -2.34 -8.74
N THR A 46 1.65 -3.02 -8.59
CA THR A 46 0.61 -3.08 -9.64
C THR A 46 0.02 -1.69 -9.87
N ALA A 47 -0.30 -0.95 -8.81
CA ALA A 47 -0.81 0.41 -8.91
C ALA A 47 0.20 1.35 -9.60
N ALA A 48 1.46 1.33 -9.18
CA ALA A 48 2.52 2.12 -9.79
C ALA A 48 2.74 1.74 -11.25
N GLY A 49 2.82 0.44 -11.56
CA GLY A 49 3.04 -0.05 -12.91
C GLY A 49 1.91 0.30 -13.86
N LEU A 50 0.66 0.01 -13.48
CA LEU A 50 -0.52 0.35 -14.28
C LEU A 50 -0.58 1.83 -14.58
N MET A 51 -0.32 2.69 -13.59
CA MET A 51 -0.37 4.14 -13.78
C MET A 51 0.85 4.69 -14.55
N ALA A 52 2.05 4.14 -14.33
CA ALA A 52 3.28 4.58 -15.00
C ALA A 52 3.30 4.21 -16.50
N PHE A 53 2.77 3.03 -16.84
CA PHE A 53 2.60 2.60 -18.23
C PHE A 53 1.31 3.12 -18.86
N ASN A 54 0.50 3.88 -18.11
CA ASN A 54 -0.70 4.52 -18.66
C ASN A 54 -0.32 5.73 -19.51
N LYS A 55 -0.17 5.49 -20.81
CA LYS A 55 0.02 6.52 -21.82
C LYS A 55 -1.05 6.34 -22.89
N GLU A 56 -1.85 7.36 -23.11
CA GLU A 56 -2.82 7.38 -24.20
C GLU A 56 -2.68 8.70 -24.97
N THR A 57 -2.44 8.60 -26.28
CA THR A 57 -2.32 9.74 -27.17
C THR A 57 -3.51 9.75 -28.10
N ILE A 58 -4.35 10.79 -28.02
CA ILE A 58 -5.51 10.94 -28.90
C ILE A 58 -5.31 12.21 -29.73
N THR A 59 -5.42 12.07 -31.05
CA THR A 59 -5.43 13.18 -31.99
C THR A 59 -6.84 13.76 -32.05
N VAL A 60 -7.00 14.99 -31.56
CA VAL A 60 -8.30 15.68 -31.55
C VAL A 60 -8.22 16.87 -32.50
N THR A 61 -9.19 17.00 -33.40
CA THR A 61 -9.30 18.12 -34.32
C THR A 61 -9.72 19.37 -33.55
N VAL A 62 -8.84 20.37 -33.44
CA VAL A 62 -9.08 21.57 -32.63
C VAL A 62 -9.64 22.74 -33.41
N ALA A 63 -9.46 22.74 -34.73
CA ALA A 63 -9.99 23.77 -35.62
C ALA A 63 -10.08 23.26 -37.05
N VAL A 64 -11.03 23.77 -37.83
CA VAL A 64 -11.05 23.61 -39.30
C VAL A 64 -10.86 25.00 -39.88
N VAL A 65 -9.75 25.24 -40.58
CA VAL A 65 -9.49 26.49 -41.29
C VAL A 65 -9.72 26.23 -42.77
N GLY A 66 -10.83 26.72 -43.31
CA GLY A 66 -11.28 26.39 -44.67
C GLY A 66 -11.78 24.94 -44.78
N THR A 67 -11.13 24.11 -45.59
CA THR A 67 -11.43 22.67 -45.81
C THR A 67 -10.39 21.72 -45.19
N LYS A 68 -9.40 22.24 -44.46
CA LYS A 68 -8.33 21.44 -43.84
C LYS A 68 -8.52 21.35 -42.31
N PRO A 69 -8.66 20.14 -41.74
CA PRO A 69 -8.69 19.96 -40.30
C PRO A 69 -7.30 20.18 -39.68
N ILE A 70 -7.19 21.07 -38.70
CA ILE A 70 -6.02 21.20 -37.83
C ILE A 70 -6.16 20.14 -36.74
N LEU A 71 -5.41 19.06 -36.91
CA LEU A 71 -5.28 17.96 -35.96
C LEU A 71 -4.29 18.38 -34.88
N GLN A 72 -4.71 18.42 -33.62
CA GLN A 72 -3.80 18.63 -32.50
C GLN A 72 -3.79 17.37 -31.64
N SER A 73 -2.62 16.76 -31.53
CA SER A 73 -2.41 15.62 -30.65
C SER A 73 -2.49 16.08 -29.20
N PHE A 74 -3.55 15.70 -28.49
CA PHE A 74 -3.60 15.82 -27.03
C PHE A 74 -3.11 14.51 -26.44
N THR A 75 -1.91 14.55 -25.87
CA THR A 75 -1.34 13.41 -25.15
C THR A 75 -1.77 13.50 -23.68
N ALA A 76 -2.71 12.64 -23.28
CA ALA A 76 -3.03 12.45 -21.87
C ALA A 76 -2.01 11.48 -21.28
N ALA A 77 -0.97 12.03 -20.67
CA ALA A 77 0.06 11.25 -19.98
C ALA A 77 0.03 11.53 -18.48
N PHE A 78 0.32 10.51 -17.67
CA PHE A 78 0.39 10.65 -16.21
C PHE A 78 1.36 11.76 -15.76
N GLN A 79 2.37 12.07 -16.56
CA GLN A 79 3.38 13.11 -16.31
C GLN A 79 2.83 14.53 -16.39
N GLN A 80 1.67 14.74 -17.02
CA GLN A 80 1.07 16.06 -17.18
C GLN A 80 0.29 16.51 -15.93
N THR A 81 0.00 15.59 -15.00
CA THR A 81 -0.71 15.89 -13.76
C THR A 81 0.18 15.58 -12.56
N PRO A 82 0.59 16.59 -11.76
CA PRO A 82 1.52 16.37 -10.65
C PRO A 82 0.97 15.40 -9.60
N ALA A 83 -0.35 15.29 -9.44
CA ALA A 83 -0.98 14.33 -8.54
C ALA A 83 -0.73 12.85 -8.95
N PHE A 84 -0.81 12.55 -10.25
CA PHE A 84 -0.53 11.20 -10.75
C PHE A 84 0.98 10.89 -10.69
N VAL A 85 1.84 11.89 -10.87
CA VAL A 85 3.28 11.74 -10.64
C VAL A 85 3.57 11.39 -9.19
N TYR A 86 3.00 12.16 -8.25
CA TYR A 86 3.12 11.90 -6.83
C TYR A 86 2.62 10.49 -6.48
N PHE A 87 1.46 10.09 -6.99
CA PHE A 87 0.90 8.74 -6.80
C PHE A 87 1.86 7.63 -7.22
N VAL A 88 2.47 7.71 -8.40
CA VAL A 88 3.43 6.68 -8.86
C VAL A 88 4.68 6.67 -7.99
N VAL A 89 5.22 7.84 -7.65
CA VAL A 89 6.43 7.97 -6.82
C VAL A 89 6.22 7.37 -5.44
N VAL A 90 5.12 7.70 -4.75
CA VAL A 90 4.87 7.17 -3.40
C VAL A 90 4.60 5.67 -3.41
N ASN A 91 3.89 5.14 -4.43
CA ASN A 91 3.68 3.70 -4.55
C ASN A 91 4.99 2.95 -4.86
N ALA A 92 5.90 3.55 -5.65
CA ALA A 92 7.23 2.98 -5.90
C ALA A 92 8.11 2.99 -4.64
N ILE A 93 8.08 4.07 -3.85
CA ILE A 93 8.76 4.13 -2.54
C ILE A 93 8.19 3.05 -1.62
N ALA A 94 6.87 2.90 -1.57
CA ALA A 94 6.21 1.89 -0.76
C ALA A 94 6.61 0.46 -1.17
N SER A 95 6.69 0.16 -2.47
CA SER A 95 7.12 -1.16 -2.93
C SER A 95 8.59 -1.43 -2.58
N LEU A 96 9.47 -0.44 -2.79
CA LEU A 96 10.89 -0.59 -2.46
C LEU A 96 11.10 -0.79 -0.95
N TYR A 97 10.39 -0.01 -0.13
CA TYR A 97 10.44 -0.12 1.31
C TYR A 97 9.94 -1.49 1.79
N ASN A 98 8.80 -1.98 1.28
CA ASN A 98 8.29 -3.31 1.67
C ASN A 98 9.25 -4.44 1.25
N LEU A 99 9.90 -4.31 0.09
CA LEU A 99 10.92 -5.26 -0.36
C LEU A 99 12.14 -5.27 0.57
N LEU A 100 12.66 -4.08 0.91
CA LEU A 100 13.78 -3.91 1.82
C LEU A 100 13.45 -4.42 3.22
N ALA A 101 12.27 -4.11 3.75
CA ALA A 101 11.81 -4.58 5.05
C ALA A 101 11.75 -6.12 5.11
N MET A 102 11.33 -6.76 4.02
CA MET A 102 11.30 -8.22 3.91
C MET A 102 12.70 -8.84 3.82
N LEU A 103 13.60 -8.25 3.03
CA LEU A 103 14.96 -8.77 2.81
C LEU A 103 15.89 -8.54 3.99
N LEU A 104 15.85 -7.35 4.61
CA LEU A 104 16.76 -6.96 5.70
C LEU A 104 16.22 -7.33 7.09
N GLY A 105 14.92 -7.63 7.22
CA GLY A 105 14.28 -8.03 8.47
C GLY A 105 14.98 -9.15 9.25
N PRO A 106 15.40 -10.27 8.63
CA PRO A 106 16.13 -11.34 9.32
C PRO A 106 17.57 -10.99 9.67
N TYR A 107 18.22 -10.08 8.95
CA TYR A 107 19.65 -9.77 9.11
C TYR A 107 19.93 -8.71 10.18
N LEU A 108 18.99 -7.80 10.46
CA LEU A 108 19.20 -6.67 11.38
C LEU A 108 18.73 -6.97 12.81
N LYS A 109 19.58 -7.50 13.69
CA LYS A 109 19.21 -7.82 15.10
C LYS A 109 19.52 -6.65 16.05
N ASN A 110 18.80 -5.52 15.93
CA ASN A 110 18.98 -4.34 16.79
C ASN A 110 17.80 -4.07 17.75
N ARG A 111 18.12 -3.66 18.99
CA ARG A 111 17.18 -3.50 20.13
C ARG A 111 16.16 -2.34 20.00
N GLY A 112 16.20 -1.55 18.92
CA GLY A 112 15.22 -0.48 18.63
C GLY A 112 14.50 -0.62 17.28
N ARG A 113 14.73 -1.73 16.57
CA ARG A 113 14.23 -1.93 15.20
C ARG A 113 12.70 -1.92 15.12
N ASP A 114 12.02 -2.56 16.07
CA ASP A 114 10.56 -2.73 15.97
C ASP A 114 9.82 -1.38 15.99
N VAL A 115 10.30 -0.41 16.78
CA VAL A 115 9.75 0.96 16.82
C VAL A 115 10.07 1.73 15.55
N LEU A 116 11.32 1.64 15.06
CA LEU A 116 11.74 2.32 13.84
C LEU A 116 10.96 1.80 12.61
N VAL A 117 10.83 0.47 12.50
CA VAL A 117 10.06 -0.19 11.45
C VAL A 117 8.61 0.28 11.51
N HIS A 118 7.98 0.27 12.68
CA HIS A 118 6.62 0.74 12.84
C HIS A 118 6.43 2.22 12.43
N LEU A 119 7.34 3.10 12.82
CA LEU A 119 7.28 4.52 12.43
C LEU A 119 7.42 4.68 10.91
N SER A 120 8.35 3.95 10.30
CA SER A 120 8.51 3.97 8.84
C SER A 120 7.32 3.34 8.10
N ASP A 121 6.70 2.28 8.62
CA ASP A 121 5.48 1.68 8.06
C ASP A 121 4.31 2.67 8.11
N MET A 122 4.20 3.47 9.19
CA MET A 122 3.21 4.54 9.31
C MET A 122 3.45 5.67 8.31
N ALA A 123 4.71 6.08 8.15
CA ALA A 123 5.07 7.11 7.17
C ALA A 123 4.73 6.66 5.74
N VAL A 124 5.05 5.41 5.39
CA VAL A 124 4.74 4.83 4.08
C VAL A 124 3.24 4.73 3.85
N PHE A 125 2.47 4.28 4.86
CA PHE A 125 1.02 4.28 4.79
C PHE A 125 0.47 5.69 4.51
N ALA A 126 0.92 6.69 5.28
CA ALA A 126 0.47 8.06 5.12
C ALA A 126 0.78 8.61 3.72
N LEU A 127 1.99 8.38 3.21
CA LEU A 127 2.41 8.74 1.86
C LEU A 127 1.53 8.12 0.77
N VAL A 128 1.24 6.82 0.87
CA VAL A 128 0.38 6.13 -0.11
C VAL A 128 -1.06 6.63 -0.03
N ALA A 129 -1.57 6.84 1.19
CA ALA A 129 -2.94 7.32 1.40
C ALA A 129 -3.14 8.75 0.85
N THR A 130 -2.20 9.67 1.11
CA THR A 130 -2.27 11.04 0.57
C THR A 130 -2.10 11.05 -0.95
N GLY A 131 -1.20 10.22 -1.49
CA GLY A 131 -1.03 10.08 -2.93
C GLY A 131 -2.27 9.53 -3.63
N ALA A 132 -2.89 8.49 -3.07
CA ALA A 132 -4.15 7.94 -3.56
C ALA A 132 -5.28 8.96 -3.48
N ALA A 133 -5.41 9.70 -2.38
CA ALA A 133 -6.43 10.75 -2.25
C ALA A 133 -6.23 11.89 -3.25
N ALA A 134 -4.99 12.33 -3.49
CA ALA A 134 -4.67 13.36 -4.47
C ALA A 134 -4.95 12.89 -5.91
N ALA A 135 -4.62 11.64 -6.25
CA ALA A 135 -4.97 11.06 -7.54
C ALA A 135 -6.48 10.88 -7.70
N ALA A 136 -7.19 10.52 -6.64
CA ALA A 136 -8.65 10.36 -6.65
C ALA A 136 -9.36 11.69 -6.94
N SER A 137 -8.92 12.80 -6.34
CA SER A 137 -9.52 14.11 -6.62
C SER A 137 -9.34 14.54 -8.07
N MET A 138 -8.16 14.28 -8.66
CA MET A 138 -7.94 14.53 -10.09
C MET A 138 -8.73 13.57 -10.98
N ALA A 139 -8.92 12.31 -10.57
CA ALA A 139 -9.76 11.35 -11.28
C ALA A 139 -11.23 11.77 -11.28
N GLU A 140 -11.74 12.29 -10.17
CA GLU A 140 -13.10 12.85 -10.07
C GLU A 140 -13.27 14.06 -11.00
N LEU A 141 -12.31 14.98 -11.03
CA LEU A 141 -12.29 16.08 -11.99
C LEU A 141 -12.21 15.58 -13.45
N GLY A 142 -11.47 14.50 -13.69
CA GLY A 142 -11.37 13.88 -15.01
C GLY A 142 -12.68 13.25 -15.48
N LYS A 143 -13.45 12.63 -14.57
CA LYS A 143 -14.71 11.94 -14.89
C LYS A 143 -15.91 12.88 -14.92
N ASN A 144 -16.09 13.69 -13.89
CA ASN A 144 -17.28 14.52 -13.71
C ASN A 144 -17.07 15.96 -14.19
N GLY A 145 -15.81 16.42 -14.28
CA GLY A 145 -15.50 17.82 -14.53
C GLY A 145 -15.91 18.74 -13.38
N ASN A 146 -15.67 20.04 -13.55
CA ASN A 146 -16.19 21.07 -12.67
C ASN A 146 -16.50 22.34 -13.47
N LYS A 147 -17.79 22.64 -13.63
CA LYS A 147 -18.26 23.82 -14.37
C LYS A 147 -17.77 25.13 -13.77
N TYR A 148 -17.70 25.22 -12.43
CA TYR A 148 -17.26 26.42 -11.74
C TYR A 148 -15.76 26.71 -11.93
N ALA A 149 -14.94 25.65 -12.04
CA ALA A 149 -13.51 25.77 -12.37
C ALA A 149 -13.23 25.73 -13.89
N ARG A 150 -14.26 25.69 -14.73
CA ARG A 150 -14.16 25.51 -16.20
C ARG A 150 -13.34 24.27 -16.59
N TRP A 151 -13.41 23.22 -15.76
CA TRP A 151 -12.76 21.95 -16.02
C TRP A 151 -13.73 21.02 -16.74
N ASN A 152 -13.44 20.75 -18.02
CA ASN A 152 -14.26 19.81 -18.80
C ASN A 152 -13.87 18.35 -18.49
N PRO A 153 -14.83 17.41 -18.52
CA PRO A 153 -14.53 16.00 -18.37
C PRO A 153 -13.60 15.53 -19.49
N ILE A 154 -12.59 14.76 -19.11
CA ILE A 154 -11.54 14.25 -20.00
C ILE A 154 -11.81 12.78 -20.32
N CYS A 155 -12.43 12.03 -19.39
CA CYS A 155 -12.67 10.60 -19.55
C CYS A 155 -13.64 10.25 -20.68
N ASP A 156 -14.47 11.19 -21.14
CA ASP A 156 -15.34 11.00 -22.31
C ASP A 156 -14.54 10.80 -23.61
N ARG A 157 -13.31 11.32 -23.66
CA ARG A 157 -12.42 11.16 -24.83
C ARG A 157 -11.35 10.09 -24.60
N PHE A 158 -10.83 9.98 -23.39
CA PHE A 158 -9.72 9.09 -23.02
C PHE A 158 -10.20 7.95 -22.11
N GLU A 159 -11.16 7.17 -22.60
CA GLU A 159 -11.84 6.15 -21.79
C GLU A 159 -10.88 5.05 -21.33
N ALA A 160 -9.99 4.57 -22.20
CA ALA A 160 -9.04 3.51 -21.85
C ALA A 160 -8.04 3.95 -20.78
N PHE A 161 -7.51 5.19 -20.88
CA PHE A 161 -6.67 5.80 -19.85
C PHE A 161 -7.41 5.91 -18.52
N CYS A 162 -8.67 6.37 -18.53
CA CYS A 162 -9.46 6.52 -17.31
C CYS A 162 -9.81 5.17 -16.66
N ILE A 163 -10.13 4.13 -17.44
CA ILE A 163 -10.36 2.78 -16.91
C ILE A 163 -9.08 2.24 -16.27
N ARG A 164 -7.94 2.29 -16.98
CA ARG A 164 -6.65 1.82 -16.45
C ARG A 164 -6.21 2.59 -15.21
N GLY A 165 -6.38 3.92 -15.23
CA GLY A 165 -6.08 4.79 -14.10
C GLY A 165 -7.00 4.51 -12.90
N GLY A 166 -8.28 4.25 -13.14
CA GLY A 166 -9.23 3.84 -12.11
C GLY A 166 -8.85 2.50 -11.46
N VAL A 167 -8.46 1.51 -12.25
CA VAL A 167 -7.98 0.21 -11.72
C VAL A 167 -6.70 0.41 -10.89
N ALA A 168 -5.76 1.23 -11.37
CA ALA A 168 -4.56 1.56 -10.60
C ALA A 168 -4.89 2.25 -9.26
N LEU A 169 -5.85 3.17 -9.26
CA LEU A 169 -6.30 3.89 -8.07
C LEU A 169 -6.94 2.94 -7.05
N VAL A 170 -7.83 2.05 -7.49
CA VAL A 170 -8.44 1.02 -6.64
C VAL A 170 -7.36 0.10 -6.04
N ALA A 171 -6.39 -0.34 -6.84
CA ALA A 171 -5.28 -1.17 -6.36
C ALA A 171 -4.46 -0.46 -5.27
N ALA A 172 -4.20 0.85 -5.41
CA ALA A 172 -3.51 1.62 -4.38
C ALA A 172 -4.33 1.81 -3.11
N PHE A 173 -5.65 2.02 -3.20
CA PHE A 173 -6.51 2.08 -2.01
C PHE A 173 -6.53 0.75 -1.26
N VAL A 174 -6.61 -0.37 -1.98
CA VAL A 174 -6.47 -1.71 -1.38
C VAL A 174 -5.10 -1.84 -0.70
N GLY A 175 -4.02 -1.44 -1.38
CA GLY A 175 -2.67 -1.41 -0.80
C GLY A 175 -2.59 -0.56 0.48
N ALA A 176 -3.19 0.63 0.50
CA ALA A 176 -3.24 1.50 1.67
C ALA A 176 -3.98 0.86 2.84
N VAL A 177 -5.11 0.20 2.60
CA VAL A 177 -5.87 -0.53 3.63
C VAL A 177 -5.04 -1.69 4.20
N LEU A 178 -4.34 -2.46 3.35
CA LEU A 178 -3.46 -3.54 3.81
C LEU A 178 -2.33 -3.00 4.71
N LEU A 179 -1.71 -1.89 4.32
CA LEU A 179 -0.69 -1.21 5.12
C LEU A 179 -1.25 -0.71 6.46
N LEU A 180 -2.47 -0.17 6.47
CA LEU A 180 -3.15 0.27 7.69
C LEU A 180 -3.41 -0.90 8.65
N VAL A 181 -3.91 -2.01 8.13
CA VAL A 181 -4.17 -3.22 8.92
C VAL A 181 -2.87 -3.76 9.52
N MET A 182 -1.80 -3.81 8.73
CA MET A 182 -0.46 -4.22 9.18
C MET A 182 0.05 -3.33 10.34
N ASN A 183 -0.14 -2.03 10.16
CA ASN A 183 0.20 -1.00 11.12
C ASN A 183 -0.55 -1.15 12.44
N ALA A 184 -1.87 -1.41 12.38
CA ALA A 184 -2.69 -1.66 13.55
C ALA A 184 -2.24 -2.93 14.31
N PHE A 185 -2.01 -4.04 13.61
CA PHE A 185 -1.50 -5.27 14.22
C PHE A 185 -0.16 -5.05 14.92
N THR A 186 0.76 -4.34 14.26
CA THR A 186 2.08 -4.04 14.82
C THR A 186 1.96 -3.16 16.07
N ALA A 187 1.16 -2.09 16.02
CA ALA A 187 0.91 -1.22 17.16
C ALA A 187 0.35 -1.98 18.38
N ILE A 188 -0.67 -2.81 18.17
CA ILE A 188 -1.29 -3.62 19.23
C ILE A 188 -0.25 -4.56 19.85
N SER A 189 0.58 -5.22 19.02
CA SER A 189 1.61 -6.14 19.51
C SER A 189 2.67 -5.43 20.36
N LEU A 190 3.08 -4.21 19.95
CA LEU A 190 4.02 -3.38 20.68
C LEU A 190 3.44 -2.89 22.01
N MET A 191 2.19 -2.42 22.01
CA MET A 191 1.50 -1.98 23.23
C MET A 191 1.39 -3.12 24.26
N CYS A 192 0.94 -4.31 23.85
CA CYS A 192 0.87 -5.48 24.73
C CYS A 192 2.23 -5.84 25.34
N LYS A 193 3.30 -5.78 24.53
CA LYS A 193 4.67 -6.05 25.01
C LYS A 193 5.16 -5.00 26.01
N SER A 194 4.84 -3.72 25.78
CA SER A 194 5.18 -2.63 26.68
C SER A 194 4.46 -2.76 28.03
N VAL A 195 3.17 -3.10 28.02
CA VAL A 195 2.38 -3.31 29.25
C VAL A 195 2.93 -4.49 30.06
N ALA A 196 3.24 -5.60 29.41
CA ALA A 196 3.80 -6.79 30.07
C ALA A 196 5.22 -6.58 30.64
N SER A 197 5.98 -5.59 30.15
CA SER A 197 7.30 -5.26 30.70
C SER A 197 7.24 -4.34 31.91
N ASN A 198 6.10 -3.69 32.16
CA ASN A 198 5.91 -2.71 33.23
C ASN A 198 5.19 -3.31 34.46
N ASN A 199 4.87 -4.61 34.43
CA ASN A 199 4.11 -5.34 35.44
C ASN A 199 4.87 -6.60 35.85
#